data_AF-A0A535B6D3-F1
#
_entry.id   AF-A0A535B6D3-F1
#
_cell.length_a   1.000
_cell.length_b   1.000
_cell.length_c   1.000
_cell.angle_alpha   90.00
_cell.angle_beta   90.00
_cell.angle_gamma   90.00
#
_symmetry.space_group_name_H-M   'P 1'
#
loop_
_entity.id
_entity.type
_entity.pdbx_description
1 polymer ?
#
loop_
_entity_poly.entity_id
_entity_poly.type
_entity_poly.pdbx_seq_one_letter_code
_entity_poly.pdbx_strand_id
1 'polypeptide(L)'
;MITAVRAETEPVTETGIELLEEMVSIPSPSTQERELGQWLVTRLRGMGFAAKRDEVGNVIAFWGSGPRKVLLVGHMDTVPGFIPVRREGQRLFGRGAVDAKGPLAAAITAVARQPAGASCRFTIIGAVEEEGSSRGARHLVNRRPPDQLVILEPSGWDAVTLGYKGSLKLRYRLSQPMGHAAGPNESAADRAIAFIRKVQDYAAAPTLPSPASGGGEIVPGG
;
A
#
# COMPACT_ATOMS: atom_id res chain seq x y z
N MET A 1 -36.70 0.40 -6.91
CA MET A 1 -36.64 0.30 -5.44
C MET A 1 -35.86 -0.95 -5.10
N ILE A 2 -34.66 -0.83 -4.54
CA ILE A 2 -33.91 -1.99 -4.03
C ILE A 2 -34.31 -2.14 -2.57
N THR A 3 -35.09 -3.17 -2.28
CA THR A 3 -35.55 -3.53 -0.95
C THR A 3 -34.33 -3.91 -0.10
N ALA A 4 -34.07 -3.15 0.95
CA ALA A 4 -32.99 -3.42 1.88
C ALA A 4 -33.32 -4.69 2.67
N VAL A 5 -32.54 -5.75 2.44
CA VAL A 5 -32.49 -6.90 3.36
C VAL A 5 -31.82 -6.39 4.63
N ARG A 6 -32.62 -6.24 5.69
CA ARG A 6 -32.11 -6.05 7.05
C ARG A 6 -31.52 -7.38 7.50
N ALA A 7 -30.20 -7.45 7.59
CA ALA A 7 -29.54 -8.43 8.43
C ALA A 7 -29.05 -7.67 9.67
N GLU A 8 -29.68 -7.94 10.80
CA GLU A 8 -29.05 -7.74 12.11
C GLU A 8 -27.77 -8.58 12.07
N THR A 9 -26.63 -7.92 11.87
CA THR A 9 -25.35 -8.59 11.74
C THR A 9 -24.77 -8.71 13.14
N GLU A 10 -24.70 -9.94 13.64
CA GLU A 10 -23.88 -10.35 14.77
C GLU A 10 -22.49 -9.66 14.69
N PRO A 11 -21.89 -9.25 15.81
CA PRO A 11 -20.60 -8.59 15.81
C PRO A 11 -19.57 -9.47 15.10
N VAL A 12 -18.81 -8.88 14.17
CA VAL A 12 -17.73 -9.56 13.43
C VAL A 12 -16.76 -10.20 14.44
N THR A 13 -16.85 -11.52 14.60
CA THR A 13 -16.00 -12.34 15.48
C THR A 13 -14.64 -12.65 14.86
N GLU A 14 -14.49 -12.42 13.55
CA GLU A 14 -13.26 -12.61 12.81
C GLU A 14 -12.19 -11.63 13.30
N THR A 15 -11.07 -12.17 13.75
CA THR A 15 -9.94 -11.35 14.16
C THR A 15 -9.25 -10.86 12.90
N GLY A 16 -8.84 -9.59 12.83
CA GLY A 16 -8.08 -9.07 11.67
C GLY A 16 -6.79 -9.86 11.38
N ILE A 17 -6.36 -10.70 12.33
CA ILE A 17 -5.26 -11.66 12.19
C ILE A 17 -5.63 -12.81 11.24
N GLU A 18 -6.83 -13.40 11.34
CA GLU A 18 -7.26 -14.51 10.47
C GLU A 18 -7.38 -14.03 9.02
N LEU A 19 -8.02 -12.88 8.81
CA LEU A 19 -8.08 -12.22 7.51
C LEU A 19 -6.66 -12.00 6.95
N LEU A 20 -5.74 -11.48 7.76
CA LEU A 20 -4.37 -11.24 7.34
C LEU A 20 -3.63 -12.55 7.00
N GLU A 21 -3.76 -13.58 7.83
CA GLU A 21 -3.15 -14.90 7.64
C GLU A 21 -3.59 -15.54 6.31
N GLU A 22 -4.89 -15.49 6.02
CA GLU A 22 -5.45 -15.96 4.75
C GLU A 22 -4.91 -15.11 3.57
N MET A 23 -4.88 -13.78 3.72
CA MET A 23 -4.35 -12.87 2.68
C MET A 23 -2.87 -13.12 2.38
N VAL A 24 -2.01 -13.32 3.39
CA VAL A 24 -0.57 -13.59 3.18
C VAL A 24 -0.31 -15.01 2.66
N SER A 25 -1.26 -15.93 2.85
CA SER A 25 -1.18 -17.29 2.30
C SER A 25 -1.40 -17.36 0.79
N ILE A 26 -1.98 -16.32 0.20
CA ILE A 26 -2.19 -16.21 -1.25
C ILE A 26 -1.07 -15.33 -1.84
N PRO A 27 -0.14 -15.88 -2.64
CA PRO A 27 0.87 -15.09 -3.33
C PRO A 27 0.23 -14.05 -4.25
N SER A 28 0.73 -12.82 -4.18
CA SER A 28 0.24 -11.72 -5.02
C SER A 28 1.40 -10.79 -5.38
N PRO A 29 2.45 -11.27 -6.08
CA PRO A 29 3.44 -10.34 -6.60
C PRO A 29 2.78 -9.38 -7.60
N SER A 30 3.34 -8.18 -7.77
CA SER A 30 2.82 -7.20 -8.75
C SER A 30 2.57 -7.86 -10.11
N THR A 31 1.43 -7.54 -10.74
CA THR A 31 0.86 -8.14 -11.97
C THR A 31 0.19 -9.51 -11.82
N GLN A 32 0.25 -10.15 -10.65
CA GLN A 32 -0.32 -11.48 -10.38
C GLN A 32 -1.34 -11.47 -9.21
N GLU A 33 -2.01 -10.34 -8.98
CA GLU A 33 -2.91 -10.12 -7.84
C GLU A 33 -4.30 -10.75 -8.02
N ARG A 34 -4.56 -11.37 -9.17
CA ARG A 34 -5.91 -11.81 -9.57
C ARG A 34 -6.54 -12.78 -8.58
N GLU A 35 -5.77 -13.77 -8.11
CA GLU A 35 -6.25 -14.80 -7.18
C GLU A 35 -6.65 -14.17 -5.84
N LEU A 36 -5.72 -13.43 -5.21
CA LEU A 36 -6.00 -12.69 -3.98
C LEU A 36 -7.18 -11.73 -4.15
N GLY A 37 -7.25 -10.99 -5.26
CA GLY A 37 -8.35 -10.05 -5.50
C GLY A 37 -9.71 -10.74 -5.64
N GLN A 38 -9.79 -11.90 -6.27
CA GLN A 38 -11.03 -12.69 -6.39
C GLN A 38 -11.46 -13.26 -5.04
N TRP A 39 -10.49 -13.83 -4.31
CA TRP A 39 -10.70 -14.32 -2.96
C TRP A 39 -11.18 -13.19 -2.03
N LEU A 40 -10.53 -12.03 -2.07
CA LEU A 40 -10.83 -10.90 -1.21
C LEU A 40 -12.23 -10.32 -1.48
N VAL A 41 -12.68 -10.25 -2.74
CA VAL A 41 -14.08 -9.85 -3.05
C VAL A 41 -15.07 -10.81 -2.43
N THR A 42 -14.79 -12.12 -2.50
CA THR A 42 -15.67 -13.14 -1.92
C THR A 42 -15.69 -13.02 -0.40
N ARG A 43 -14.52 -12.88 0.23
CA ARG A 43 -14.39 -12.67 1.68
C ARG A 43 -15.15 -11.42 2.14
N LEU A 44 -14.92 -10.28 1.50
CA LEU A 44 -15.56 -9.00 1.84
C LEU A 44 -17.09 -9.06 1.69
N ARG A 45 -17.61 -9.74 0.67
CA ARG A 45 -19.07 -9.96 0.53
C ARG A 45 -19.62 -10.81 1.67
N GLY A 46 -18.90 -11.84 2.09
CA GLY A 46 -19.25 -12.65 3.26
C GLY A 46 -19.29 -11.83 4.55
N MET A 47 -18.45 -10.81 4.66
CA MET A 47 -18.43 -9.85 5.78
C MET A 47 -19.51 -8.74 5.67
N GLY A 48 -20.35 -8.75 4.62
CA GLY A 48 -21.42 -7.77 4.42
C GLY A 48 -21.06 -6.53 3.60
N PHE A 49 -19.83 -6.43 3.07
CA PHE A 49 -19.47 -5.33 2.18
C PHE A 49 -20.10 -5.52 0.80
N ALA A 50 -20.49 -4.41 0.16
CA ALA A 50 -20.67 -4.40 -1.27
C ALA A 50 -19.29 -4.34 -1.95
N ALA A 51 -18.78 -5.47 -2.43
CA ALA A 51 -17.45 -5.56 -3.03
C ALA A 51 -17.45 -5.99 -4.51
N LYS A 52 -16.50 -5.46 -5.29
CA LYS A 52 -16.27 -5.81 -6.69
C LYS A 52 -14.80 -5.60 -7.08
N ARG A 53 -14.41 -6.12 -8.25
CA ARG A 53 -13.18 -5.70 -8.93
C ARG A 53 -13.48 -4.65 -10.00
N ASP A 54 -12.58 -3.71 -10.19
CA ASP A 54 -12.66 -2.75 -11.29
C ASP A 54 -11.93 -3.24 -12.55
N GLU A 55 -11.84 -2.38 -13.57
CA GLU A 55 -11.33 -2.70 -14.90
C GLU A 55 -9.82 -3.02 -14.91
N VAL A 56 -9.07 -2.46 -13.97
CA VAL A 56 -7.62 -2.73 -13.83
C VAL A 56 -7.32 -3.84 -12.81
N GLY A 57 -8.34 -4.29 -12.07
CA GLY A 57 -8.28 -5.41 -11.17
C GLY A 57 -8.19 -5.04 -9.69
N ASN A 58 -8.28 -3.75 -9.34
CA ASN A 58 -8.38 -3.31 -7.95
C ASN A 58 -9.60 -3.94 -7.30
N VAL A 59 -9.51 -4.29 -6.02
CA VAL A 59 -10.68 -4.63 -5.21
C VAL A 59 -11.25 -3.35 -4.62
N ILE A 60 -12.54 -3.12 -4.81
CA ILE A 60 -13.27 -1.98 -4.26
C ILE A 60 -14.41 -2.52 -3.39
N ALA A 61 -14.43 -2.11 -2.13
CA ALA A 61 -15.46 -2.49 -1.17
C ALA A 61 -16.11 -1.27 -0.51
N PHE A 62 -17.42 -1.30 -0.37
CA PHE A 62 -18.22 -0.22 0.17
C PHE A 62 -18.91 -0.64 1.47
N TRP A 63 -18.94 0.27 2.45
CA TRP A 63 -19.63 0.11 3.73
C TRP A 63 -20.32 1.40 4.16
N GLY A 64 -21.52 1.28 4.74
CA GLY A 64 -22.32 2.41 5.21
C GLY A 64 -22.94 3.25 4.09
N SER A 65 -23.79 4.20 4.48
CA SER A 65 -24.55 5.04 3.54
C SER A 65 -24.49 6.54 3.83
N GLY A 66 -23.78 6.94 4.88
CA GLY A 66 -23.71 8.33 5.35
C GLY A 66 -23.15 9.33 4.33
N PRO A 67 -23.37 10.64 4.57
CA PRO A 67 -23.01 11.70 3.62
C PRO A 67 -21.50 11.94 3.50
N ARG A 68 -20.72 11.66 4.56
CA ARG A 68 -19.26 11.85 4.57
C ARG A 68 -18.56 10.65 3.93
N LYS A 69 -17.71 10.89 2.93
CA LYS A 69 -17.00 9.85 2.17
C LYS A 69 -15.55 9.72 2.63
N VAL A 70 -15.24 8.57 3.21
CA VAL A 70 -13.89 8.21 3.65
C VAL A 70 -13.35 7.15 2.69
N LEU A 71 -12.23 7.46 2.04
CA LEU A 71 -11.53 6.56 1.13
C LEU A 71 -10.28 6.00 1.82
N LEU A 72 -10.16 4.69 1.89
CA LEU A 72 -9.03 3.96 2.46
C LEU A 72 -8.35 3.22 1.31
N VAL A 73 -7.12 3.58 0.96
CA VAL A 73 -6.40 2.99 -0.19
C VAL A 73 -5.15 2.29 0.32
N GLY A 74 -5.15 0.97 0.26
CA GLY A 74 -3.95 0.14 0.37
C GLY A 74 -3.67 -0.56 -0.95
N HIS A 75 -2.70 -1.47 -0.94
CA HIS A 75 -2.41 -2.32 -2.08
C HIS A 75 -2.37 -3.80 -1.68
N MET A 76 -2.66 -4.66 -2.65
CA MET A 76 -2.70 -6.12 -2.49
C MET A 76 -1.43 -6.78 -2.99
N ASP A 77 -0.72 -6.10 -3.90
CA ASP A 77 0.50 -6.62 -4.47
C ASP A 77 1.66 -6.54 -3.49
N THR A 78 2.71 -7.29 -3.80
CA THR A 78 3.93 -7.36 -3.01
C THR A 78 5.13 -7.49 -3.93
N VAL A 79 6.33 -7.17 -3.46
CA VAL A 79 7.56 -7.61 -4.17
C VAL A 79 7.63 -9.15 -4.31
N PRO A 80 8.33 -9.67 -5.33
CA PRO A 80 8.56 -11.11 -5.48
C PRO A 80 9.28 -11.75 -4.28
N GLY A 81 9.15 -13.07 -4.18
CA GLY A 81 9.83 -13.88 -3.17
C GLY A 81 8.88 -14.42 -2.10
N PHE A 82 9.09 -15.68 -1.74
CA PHE A 82 8.25 -16.42 -0.82
C PHE A 82 8.78 -16.32 0.62
N ILE A 83 7.89 -16.05 1.56
CA ILE A 83 8.14 -16.15 3.00
C ILE A 83 7.08 -17.11 3.53
N PRO A 84 7.47 -18.26 4.12
CA PRO A 84 6.51 -19.20 4.69
C PRO A 84 5.56 -18.52 5.67
N VAL A 85 4.26 -18.74 5.50
CA VAL A 85 3.27 -18.24 6.45
C VAL A 85 3.35 -19.07 7.72
N ARG A 86 3.62 -18.39 8.83
CA ARG A 86 3.70 -19.04 10.14
C ARG A 86 3.40 -18.07 11.26
N ARG A 87 2.83 -18.59 12.34
CA ARG A 87 2.61 -17.86 13.57
C ARG A 87 3.57 -18.36 14.65
N GLU A 88 4.31 -17.44 15.26
CA GLU A 88 5.16 -17.72 16.42
C GLU A 88 4.83 -16.74 17.54
N GLY A 89 4.14 -17.22 18.57
CA GLY A 89 3.63 -16.38 19.64
C GLY A 89 2.71 -15.29 19.11
N GLN A 90 3.11 -14.03 19.30
CA GLN A 90 2.38 -12.84 18.85
C GLN A 90 2.81 -12.32 17.47
N ARG A 91 3.66 -13.07 16.75
CA ARG A 91 4.15 -12.66 15.43
C ARG A 91 3.54 -13.53 14.34
N LEU A 92 3.03 -12.88 13.29
CA LEU A 92 2.64 -13.51 12.03
C LEU A 92 3.70 -13.17 10.99
N PHE A 93 4.26 -14.19 10.36
CA PHE A 93 5.24 -14.07 9.29
C PHE A 93 4.56 -14.41 7.97
N GLY A 94 4.91 -13.67 6.92
CA GLY A 94 4.37 -13.89 5.58
C GLY A 94 4.69 -12.71 4.67
N ARG A 95 4.76 -12.96 3.36
CA ARG A 95 4.98 -11.90 2.38
C ARG A 95 3.77 -10.96 2.37
N GLY A 96 4.05 -9.70 2.69
CA GLY A 96 3.06 -8.63 2.79
C GLY A 96 2.37 -8.47 4.14
N ALA A 97 2.79 -9.23 5.16
CA ALA A 97 2.26 -9.10 6.52
C ALA A 97 2.38 -7.66 7.07
N VAL A 98 3.45 -6.95 6.68
CA VAL A 98 3.65 -5.52 6.99
C VAL A 98 3.28 -4.65 5.79
N ASP A 99 3.75 -4.99 4.60
CA ASP A 99 3.70 -4.16 3.40
C ASP A 99 2.93 -4.85 2.23
N ALA A 100 1.66 -4.52 1.98
CA ALA A 100 0.78 -3.77 2.89
C ALA A 100 -0.54 -4.49 3.18
N LYS A 101 -0.54 -5.84 3.10
CA LYS A 101 -1.72 -6.66 3.45
C LYS A 101 -2.13 -6.47 4.91
N GLY A 102 -1.17 -6.21 5.81
CA GLY A 102 -1.42 -5.90 7.23
C GLY A 102 -2.30 -4.66 7.42
N PRO A 103 -1.84 -3.47 6.99
CA PRO A 103 -2.64 -2.25 6.99
C PRO A 103 -4.00 -2.41 6.30
N LEU A 104 -4.05 -3.13 5.16
CA LEU A 104 -5.29 -3.39 4.43
C LEU A 104 -6.28 -4.24 5.26
N ALA A 105 -5.82 -5.34 5.85
CA ALA A 105 -6.64 -6.19 6.72
C ALA A 105 -7.15 -5.43 7.95
N ALA A 106 -6.29 -4.62 8.59
CA ALA A 106 -6.66 -3.81 9.74
C ALA A 106 -7.78 -2.80 9.39
N ALA A 107 -7.69 -2.13 8.24
CA ALA A 107 -8.72 -1.21 7.77
C ALA A 107 -10.05 -1.93 7.47
N ILE A 108 -10.00 -3.10 6.83
CA ILE A 108 -11.18 -3.92 6.57
C ILE A 108 -11.89 -4.28 7.88
N THR A 109 -11.15 -4.82 8.85
CA THR A 109 -11.71 -5.21 10.15
C THR A 109 -12.26 -4.00 10.92
N ALA A 110 -11.56 -2.87 10.89
CA ALA A 110 -12.02 -1.65 11.56
C ALA A 110 -13.33 -1.10 10.97
N VAL A 111 -13.46 -1.11 9.64
CA VAL A 111 -14.67 -0.66 8.94
C VAL A 111 -15.82 -1.63 9.15
N ALA A 112 -15.56 -2.95 9.13
CA ALA A 112 -16.59 -3.97 9.35
C ALA A 112 -17.23 -3.89 10.75
N ARG A 113 -16.51 -3.32 11.73
CA ARG A 113 -17.02 -3.06 13.09
C ARG A 113 -17.88 -1.79 13.20
N GLN A 114 -17.93 -0.97 12.16
CA GLN A 114 -18.79 0.22 12.15
C GLN A 114 -20.26 -0.18 11.94
N PRO A 115 -21.22 0.44 12.63
CA PRO A 115 -22.63 0.14 12.40
C PRO A 115 -23.03 0.47 10.95
N ALA A 116 -23.98 -0.30 10.38
CA ALA A 116 -24.48 -0.06 9.02
C ALA A 116 -25.08 1.36 8.83
N GLY A 117 -25.56 1.97 9.91
CA GLY A 117 -26.06 3.34 9.98
C GLY A 117 -25.00 4.40 10.31
N ALA A 118 -23.70 4.09 10.16
CA ALA A 118 -22.64 5.05 10.41
C ALA A 118 -22.83 6.36 9.61
N SER A 119 -22.44 7.48 10.21
CA SER A 119 -22.49 8.82 9.60
C SER A 119 -21.55 8.96 8.39
N CYS A 120 -20.67 7.98 8.19
CA CYS A 120 -19.73 7.90 7.09
C CYS A 120 -20.10 6.78 6.12
N ARG A 121 -19.70 6.97 4.86
CA ARG A 121 -19.61 5.97 3.82
C ARG A 121 -18.15 5.68 3.56
N PHE A 122 -17.73 4.44 3.81
CA PHE A 122 -16.37 3.99 3.60
C PHE A 122 -16.23 3.33 2.23
N THR A 123 -15.14 3.63 1.55
CA THR A 123 -14.68 2.89 0.38
C THR A 123 -13.29 2.38 0.68
N ILE A 124 -13.09 1.06 0.66
CA ILE A 124 -11.78 0.43 0.79
C ILE A 124 -11.32 0.02 -0.60
N ILE A 125 -10.08 0.32 -0.92
CA ILE A 125 -9.43 -0.09 -2.16
C ILE A 125 -8.20 -0.93 -1.82
N GLY A 126 -8.20 -2.16 -2.32
CA GLY A 126 -6.99 -2.96 -2.50
C GLY A 126 -6.47 -2.74 -3.92
N ALA A 127 -5.50 -1.83 -4.07
CA ALA A 127 -4.91 -1.48 -5.35
C ALA A 127 -3.99 -2.59 -5.88
N VAL A 128 -3.84 -2.65 -7.20
CA VAL A 128 -2.86 -3.52 -7.88
C VAL A 128 -1.61 -2.74 -8.30
N GLU A 129 -0.50 -3.47 -8.37
CA GLU A 129 0.80 -3.01 -8.87
C GLU A 129 1.40 -1.76 -8.19
N GLU A 130 1.10 -1.46 -6.93
CA GLU A 130 1.72 -0.32 -6.21
C GLU A 130 3.25 -0.39 -6.29
N GLU A 131 3.81 -1.56 -5.95
CA GLU A 131 5.25 -1.84 -5.84
C GLU A 131 5.98 -1.78 -7.21
N GLY A 132 5.23 -1.72 -8.29
CA GLY A 132 5.72 -1.69 -9.66
C GLY A 132 5.35 -0.40 -10.38
N SER A 133 4.20 -0.46 -11.05
CA SER A 133 3.74 0.58 -11.98
C SER A 133 2.73 1.53 -11.35
N SER A 134 2.24 1.28 -10.15
CA SER A 134 1.11 1.95 -9.50
C SER A 134 -0.14 2.05 -10.38
N ARG A 135 -0.36 1.08 -11.28
CA ARG A 135 -1.50 1.07 -12.22
C ARG A 135 -2.84 1.19 -11.51
N GLY A 136 -3.00 0.49 -10.38
CA GLY A 136 -4.21 0.52 -9.58
C GLY A 136 -4.59 1.92 -9.11
N ALA A 137 -3.64 2.62 -8.47
CA ALA A 137 -3.85 3.99 -7.99
C ALA A 137 -4.06 4.99 -9.14
N ARG A 138 -3.30 4.87 -10.24
CA ARG A 138 -3.43 5.77 -11.41
C ARG A 138 -4.81 5.69 -12.06
N HIS A 139 -5.46 4.53 -12.05
CA HIS A 139 -6.84 4.37 -12.52
C HIS A 139 -7.87 5.17 -11.71
N LEU A 140 -7.52 5.57 -10.49
CA LEU A 140 -8.41 6.29 -9.58
C LEU A 140 -8.27 7.82 -9.67
N VAL A 141 -7.16 8.32 -10.22
CA VAL A 141 -6.79 9.76 -10.20
C VAL A 141 -7.85 10.66 -10.84
N ASN A 142 -8.53 10.18 -11.87
CA ASN A 142 -9.55 10.96 -12.59
C ASN A 142 -10.95 10.88 -11.95
N ARG A 143 -11.10 10.23 -10.80
CA ARG A 143 -12.38 10.12 -10.08
C ARG A 143 -12.59 11.34 -9.19
N ARG A 144 -13.86 11.56 -8.80
CA ARG A 144 -14.21 12.63 -7.86
C ARG A 144 -13.45 12.46 -6.53
N PRO A 145 -12.83 13.52 -5.99
CA PRO A 145 -12.10 13.42 -4.73
C PRO A 145 -13.02 13.02 -3.57
N PRO A 146 -12.55 12.20 -2.62
CA PRO A 146 -13.26 11.92 -1.38
C PRO A 146 -13.19 13.12 -0.42
N ASP A 147 -13.99 13.10 0.64
CA ASP A 147 -13.88 14.12 1.71
C ASP A 147 -12.63 13.87 2.56
N GLN A 148 -12.26 12.59 2.72
CA GLN A 148 -11.05 12.16 3.44
C GLN A 148 -10.41 10.96 2.71
N LEU A 149 -9.07 10.94 2.72
CA LEU A 149 -8.26 9.86 2.15
C LEU A 149 -7.26 9.39 3.21
N VAL A 150 -7.16 8.08 3.39
CA VAL A 150 -6.13 7.44 4.20
C VAL A 150 -5.39 6.44 3.32
N ILE A 151 -4.07 6.58 3.26
CA ILE A 151 -3.18 5.63 2.59
C ILE A 151 -2.79 4.56 3.61
N LEU A 152 -3.03 3.30 3.27
CA LEU A 152 -2.86 2.16 4.16
C LEU A 152 -1.47 1.55 3.96
N GLU A 153 -0.48 2.24 4.50
CA GLU A 153 0.93 1.85 4.52
C GLU A 153 1.41 1.65 5.96
N PRO A 154 2.47 0.85 6.20
CA PRO A 154 2.97 0.62 7.54
C PRO A 154 3.57 1.91 8.10
N SER A 155 2.89 2.48 9.10
CA SER A 155 3.33 3.68 9.84
C SER A 155 3.76 3.36 11.28
N GLY A 156 3.60 2.12 11.72
CA GLY A 156 3.56 1.78 13.15
C GLY A 156 2.14 1.92 13.70
N TRP A 157 1.85 1.29 14.83
CA TRP A 157 0.51 1.37 15.44
C TRP A 157 0.31 2.66 16.25
N ASP A 158 1.40 3.34 16.59
CA ASP A 158 1.52 4.49 17.48
C ASP A 158 1.97 5.78 16.77
N ALA A 159 1.98 5.79 15.44
CA ALA A 159 2.41 6.94 14.64
C ALA A 159 1.55 7.17 13.40
N VAL A 160 1.65 8.38 12.84
CA VAL A 160 0.93 8.80 11.62
C VAL A 160 1.93 9.38 10.64
N THR A 161 2.04 8.76 9.46
CA THR A 161 2.88 9.27 8.37
C THR A 161 2.21 10.47 7.70
N LEU A 162 2.88 11.63 7.73
CA LEU A 162 2.36 12.87 7.13
C LEU A 162 2.69 13.02 5.64
N GLY A 163 3.68 12.29 5.13
CA GLY A 163 4.08 12.36 3.73
C GLY A 163 5.19 11.38 3.38
N TYR A 164 5.40 11.21 2.07
CA TYR A 164 6.43 10.34 1.51
C TYR A 164 7.43 11.16 0.69
N LYS A 165 8.66 10.66 0.59
CA LYS A 165 9.64 11.20 -0.35
C LYS A 165 9.18 10.92 -1.79
N GLY A 166 9.50 11.84 -2.71
CA GLY A 166 9.36 11.57 -4.14
C GLY A 166 10.34 10.49 -4.62
N SER A 167 10.01 9.82 -5.72
CA SER A 167 10.86 8.79 -6.34
C SER A 167 11.20 9.15 -7.77
N LEU A 168 12.48 9.01 -8.13
CA LEU A 168 13.00 9.22 -9.50
C LEU A 168 13.84 8.00 -9.88
N LYS A 169 13.41 7.27 -10.90
CA LYS A 169 14.15 6.13 -11.47
C LYS A 169 14.95 6.62 -12.69
N LEU A 170 16.28 6.49 -12.65
CA LEU A 170 17.19 6.88 -13.73
C LEU A 170 17.77 5.65 -14.44
N ARG A 171 17.86 5.71 -15.77
CA ARG A 171 18.57 4.70 -16.58
C ARG A 171 19.71 5.37 -17.33
N TYR A 172 20.94 5.05 -16.95
CA TYR A 172 22.15 5.50 -17.64
C TYR A 172 22.60 4.43 -18.63
N ARG A 173 22.89 4.82 -19.88
CA ARG A 173 23.43 3.93 -20.91
C ARG A 173 24.64 4.58 -21.55
N LEU A 174 25.75 3.85 -21.56
CA LEU A 174 26.97 4.24 -22.24
C LEU A 174 27.34 3.17 -23.27
N SER A 175 27.82 3.59 -24.43
CA SER A 175 28.34 2.68 -25.46
C SER A 175 29.61 3.29 -26.03
N GLN A 176 30.64 2.47 -26.21
CA GLN A 176 31.92 2.86 -26.76
C GLN A 176 32.53 1.71 -27.59
N PRO A 177 33.43 2.01 -28.54
CA PRO A 177 34.17 0.97 -29.26
C PRO A 177 34.95 0.06 -28.29
N MET A 178 35.12 -1.21 -28.66
CA MET A 178 35.98 -2.12 -27.92
C MET A 178 37.44 -1.65 -27.99
N GLY A 179 38.12 -1.68 -26.86
CA GLY A 179 39.56 -1.45 -26.74
C GLY A 179 40.25 -2.62 -26.06
N HIS A 180 41.58 -2.67 -26.14
CA HIS A 180 42.36 -3.63 -25.37
C HIS A 180 42.15 -3.41 -23.86
N ALA A 181 41.88 -4.48 -23.11
CA ALA A 181 41.62 -4.40 -21.66
C ALA A 181 42.81 -3.84 -20.85
N ALA A 182 44.04 -3.99 -21.36
CA ALA A 182 45.26 -3.42 -20.78
C ALA A 182 45.68 -2.09 -21.44
N GLY A 183 44.84 -1.53 -22.32
CA GLY A 183 45.10 -0.25 -22.96
C GLY A 183 44.89 0.93 -22.00
N PRO A 184 45.39 2.13 -22.35
CA PRO A 184 45.28 3.32 -21.50
C PRO A 184 43.87 3.93 -21.47
N ASN A 185 42.95 3.44 -22.32
CA ASN A 185 41.62 4.00 -22.46
C ASN A 185 40.67 3.43 -21.40
N GLU A 186 39.94 4.33 -20.75
CA GLU A 186 38.94 3.98 -19.74
C GLU A 186 37.80 3.13 -20.33
N SER A 187 37.39 2.09 -19.61
CA SER A 187 36.30 1.23 -20.06
C SER A 187 34.93 1.91 -19.90
N ALA A 188 33.92 1.39 -20.60
CA ALA A 188 32.54 1.86 -20.40
C ALA A 188 32.06 1.64 -18.97
N ALA A 189 32.54 0.59 -18.31
CA ALA A 189 32.20 0.27 -16.93
C ALA A 189 32.79 1.31 -15.96
N ASP A 190 34.07 1.66 -16.13
CA ASP A 190 34.74 2.65 -15.29
C ASP A 190 34.06 4.03 -15.41
N ARG A 191 33.74 4.46 -16.64
CA ARG A 191 33.00 5.70 -16.90
C ARG A 191 31.60 5.69 -16.27
N ALA A 192 30.91 4.54 -16.29
CA ALA A 192 29.61 4.39 -15.64
C ALA A 192 29.73 4.47 -14.11
N ILE A 193 30.76 3.86 -13.52
CA ILE A 193 31.07 3.98 -12.09
C ILE A 193 31.35 5.44 -11.73
N ALA A 194 32.15 6.15 -12.53
CA ALA A 194 32.44 7.56 -12.32
C ALA A 194 31.18 8.44 -12.37
N PHE A 195 30.25 8.15 -13.29
CA PHE A 195 28.95 8.82 -13.34
C PHE A 195 28.12 8.56 -12.07
N ILE A 196 28.03 7.31 -11.62
CA ILE A 196 27.28 6.95 -10.40
C ILE A 196 27.85 7.68 -9.18
N ARG A 197 29.18 7.75 -9.04
CA ARG A 197 29.84 8.49 -7.96
C ARG A 197 29.45 9.96 -7.96
N LYS A 198 29.48 10.63 -9.11
CA LYS A 198 29.04 12.04 -9.22
C LYS A 198 27.59 12.25 -8.77
N VAL A 199 26.69 11.31 -9.09
CA VAL A 199 25.30 11.38 -8.64
C VAL A 199 25.20 11.19 -7.12
N GLN A 200 25.97 10.25 -6.55
CA GLN A 200 26.02 10.03 -5.11
C GLN A 200 26.58 11.24 -4.37
N ASP A 201 27.67 11.83 -4.85
CA ASP A 201 28.31 13.01 -4.27
C ASP A 201 27.34 14.21 -4.30
N TYR A 202 26.63 14.40 -5.42
CA TYR A 202 25.60 15.42 -5.54
C TYR A 202 24.43 15.19 -4.55
N ALA A 203 23.96 13.95 -4.41
CA ALA A 203 22.86 13.61 -3.50
C ALA A 203 23.25 13.72 -2.02
N ALA A 204 24.53 13.51 -1.69
CA ALA A 204 25.07 13.66 -0.34
C ALA A 204 25.38 15.12 0.01
N ALA A 205 25.49 16.01 -0.98
CA ALA A 205 25.71 17.42 -0.75
C ALA A 205 24.52 18.01 0.03
N PRO A 206 24.78 18.76 1.11
CA PRO A 206 23.71 19.35 1.92
C PRO A 206 22.88 20.29 1.04
N THR A 207 21.66 19.87 0.75
CA THR A 207 20.71 20.64 -0.06
C THR A 207 19.47 20.94 0.77
N LEU A 208 19.34 22.24 1.09
CA LEU A 208 18.30 22.91 1.87
C LEU A 208 18.12 22.44 3.33
N PRO A 209 17.78 23.35 4.26
CA PRO A 209 17.42 22.97 5.61
C PRO A 209 16.24 22.01 5.56
N SER A 210 16.41 20.83 6.15
CA SER A 210 15.29 19.96 6.52
C SER A 210 14.25 20.82 7.25
N PRO A 211 12.94 20.72 6.94
CA PRO A 211 11.94 21.37 7.77
C PRO A 211 12.20 20.87 9.19
N ALA A 212 12.58 21.79 10.08
CA ALA A 212 12.96 21.47 11.43
C ALA A 212 11.95 20.47 12.00
N SER A 213 12.46 19.39 12.59
CA SER A 213 11.72 18.62 13.58
C SER A 213 11.34 19.60 14.70
N GLY A 214 10.24 20.32 14.50
CA GLY A 214 9.65 21.21 15.47
C GLY A 214 9.10 20.34 16.57
N GLY A 215 9.98 19.96 17.51
CA GLY A 215 9.59 19.49 18.82
C GLY A 215 8.84 20.62 19.50
N GLY A 216 7.53 20.65 19.33
CA GLY A 216 6.64 21.44 20.17
C GLY A 216 6.73 20.86 21.57
N GLU A 217 7.46 21.52 22.44
CA GLU A 217 7.47 21.25 23.87
C GLU A 217 6.08 21.62 24.41
N ILE A 218 5.31 20.60 24.83
CA ILE A 218 4.05 20.83 25.53
C ILE A 218 4.41 21.26 26.95
N VAL A 219 4.34 22.56 27.21
CA VAL A 219 4.43 23.11 28.56
C VAL A 219 3.10 22.81 29.27
N PRO A 220 3.07 22.09 30.40
CA PRO A 220 1.84 21.89 31.15
C PRO A 220 1.47 23.23 31.82
N GLY A 221 0.31 23.78 31.44
CA GLY A 221 -0.28 24.93 32.11
C GLY A 221 -0.77 24.55 33.51
N GLY A 222 -0.45 25.38 34.50
CA GLY A 222 -0.98 25.32 35.86
C GLY A 222 -2.37 25.89 36.02
#